data_AF-A0A954YT48-F1
#
_entry.id   AF-A0A954YT48-F1
#
_cell.length_a   1.000
_cell.length_b   1.000
_cell.length_c   1.000
_cell.angle_alpha   90.00
_cell.angle_beta   90.00
_cell.angle_gamma   90.00
#
_symmetry.space_group_name_H-M   'P 1'
#
loop_
_entity.id
_entity.type
_entity.pdbx_description
1 polymer ?
#
loop_
_entity_poly.entity_id
_entity_poly.type
_entity_poly.pdbx_seq_one_letter_code
_entity_poly.pdbx_strand_id
1 'polypeptide(L)'
;YCSSEVKIQEGVTTLDLGDQVGSIDQELSINDNGQFAFTTDTNNSTSADEVIVRSDGTTHVVIAREGNVSPTTGGNFGSVLGAANIVSDNTLWFDADTTLATTMDRFLLSKNGVIVQAQEEVTVPTGQFGGATDPIKGFTTGSLRVDATGSNYTYIGDTTGDTATDEMIVVNNQVVVQEGVIISGSGFASTPDISTSTETNMFASGSWMASGSNVDGVDWLLRDGAVLSSTGDPLVTGSVETYDDAGFSSGYFLFAQNNAGDYVIGSVTSSSESLGDAVLTLNGEVVFAREGDPVDLDGNGLVDDGVRLRTFSNDDLILTEDLQAYVPVSLKDYNDNGSNTEVGNAFVRFNLCGLAGPCGDLDNDKDVDGDDYDIFVTAFGSSACDGDFAVCADFDGDGVVTQVDFQHWLVCYRDFVGNPLAAPPVTVMGDFDRDDDIDLNDFAAFQTCAGVQSESVPCRARFDFNQDDIVTLQDADGLANALTGPAGGTNN
;
A
#
# COMPACT_ATOMS: atom_id res chain seq x y z
N TYR A 1 -0.46 -1.74 -20.94
CA TYR A 1 -1.47 -0.95 -20.21
C TYR A 1 -2.84 -1.58 -20.31
N CYS A 2 -3.32 -2.14 -19.21
CA CYS A 2 -4.71 -2.53 -19.05
C CYS A 2 -5.61 -1.31 -19.20
N SER A 3 -6.78 -1.46 -19.84
CA SER A 3 -7.71 -0.37 -20.07
C SER A 3 -8.17 0.28 -18.76
N SER A 4 -8.11 1.61 -18.66
CA SER A 4 -8.76 2.35 -17.58
C SER A 4 -10.27 2.42 -17.80
N GLU A 5 -11.07 2.16 -16.76
CA GLU A 5 -12.53 2.31 -16.79
C GLU A 5 -12.97 3.30 -15.72
N VAL A 6 -13.85 4.24 -16.09
CA VAL A 6 -14.47 5.17 -15.13
C VAL A 6 -15.58 4.42 -14.38
N LYS A 7 -15.40 4.22 -13.07
CA LYS A 7 -16.40 3.56 -12.21
C LYS A 7 -17.44 4.51 -11.63
N ILE A 8 -17.05 5.75 -11.32
CA ILE A 8 -17.95 6.81 -10.84
C ILE A 8 -17.60 8.14 -11.50
N GLN A 9 -18.61 8.95 -11.79
CA GLN A 9 -18.45 10.28 -12.38
C GLN A 9 -19.51 11.24 -11.84
N GLU A 10 -19.04 12.38 -11.34
CA GLU A 10 -19.87 13.52 -10.92
C GLU A 10 -20.87 13.92 -12.04
N GLY A 11 -22.13 14.13 -11.65
CA GLY A 11 -23.22 14.53 -12.53
C GLY A 11 -23.69 13.48 -13.54
N VAL A 12 -23.09 12.28 -13.53
CA VAL A 12 -23.37 11.21 -14.50
C VAL A 12 -23.80 9.92 -13.80
N THR A 13 -23.00 9.42 -12.85
CA THR A 13 -23.31 8.18 -12.13
C THR A 13 -24.57 8.36 -11.29
N THR A 14 -25.52 7.44 -11.46
CA THR A 14 -26.79 7.42 -10.74
C THR A 14 -26.74 6.41 -9.61
N LEU A 15 -27.16 6.80 -8.42
CA LEU A 15 -27.27 5.94 -7.24
C LEU A 15 -28.56 5.12 -7.25
N ASP A 16 -28.68 4.11 -6.40
CA ASP A 16 -29.88 3.25 -6.28
C ASP A 16 -31.18 4.01 -5.96
N LEU A 17 -31.07 5.18 -5.35
CA LEU A 17 -32.19 6.08 -5.07
C LEU A 17 -32.55 7.03 -6.22
N GLY A 18 -31.79 6.99 -7.32
CA GLY A 18 -32.03 7.80 -8.53
C GLY A 18 -31.31 9.15 -8.54
N ASP A 19 -30.61 9.49 -7.47
CA ASP A 19 -29.81 10.71 -7.37
C ASP A 19 -28.53 10.59 -8.18
N GLN A 20 -27.96 11.72 -8.56
CA GLN A 20 -26.67 11.74 -9.21
C GLN A 20 -25.57 12.01 -8.18
N VAL A 21 -24.45 11.31 -8.31
CA VAL A 21 -23.19 11.62 -7.62
C VAL A 21 -22.82 13.06 -7.92
N GLY A 22 -22.47 13.86 -6.91
CA GLY A 22 -21.93 15.20 -7.10
C GLY A 22 -20.45 15.23 -6.74
N SER A 23 -20.04 16.18 -5.89
CA SER A 23 -18.65 16.25 -5.42
C SER A 23 -18.32 14.97 -4.64
N ILE A 24 -17.22 14.32 -5.00
CA ILE A 24 -16.73 13.12 -4.32
C ILE A 24 -15.72 13.59 -3.26
N ASP A 25 -15.87 13.10 -2.04
CA ASP A 25 -14.94 13.43 -0.97
C ASP A 25 -13.57 12.78 -1.19
N GLN A 26 -12.53 13.27 -0.51
CA GLN A 26 -11.15 12.82 -0.72
C GLN A 26 -10.92 11.37 -0.23
N GLU A 27 -11.78 10.89 0.67
CA GLU A 27 -11.61 9.59 1.30
C GLU A 27 -12.41 8.50 0.58
N LEU A 28 -11.65 7.61 -0.08
CA LEU A 28 -12.14 6.46 -0.80
C LEU A 28 -11.53 5.20 -0.19
N SER A 29 -12.29 4.11 -0.22
CA SER A 29 -11.81 2.82 0.26
C SER A 29 -12.18 1.74 -0.75
N ILE A 30 -11.28 0.77 -0.97
CA ILE A 30 -11.46 -0.37 -1.86
C ILE A 30 -11.04 -1.65 -1.13
N ASN A 31 -11.74 -2.75 -1.35
CA ASN A 31 -11.37 -4.08 -0.85
C ASN A 31 -10.87 -5.00 -1.98
N ASP A 32 -10.30 -6.15 -1.62
CA ASP A 32 -9.71 -7.11 -2.56
C ASP A 32 -10.72 -7.70 -3.57
N ASN A 33 -12.02 -7.56 -3.32
CA ASN A 33 -13.07 -7.96 -4.26
C ASN A 33 -13.35 -6.89 -5.32
N GLY A 34 -12.58 -5.80 -5.36
CA GLY A 34 -12.79 -4.65 -6.25
C GLY A 34 -14.03 -3.83 -5.91
N GLN A 35 -14.59 -4.01 -4.71
CA GLN A 35 -15.71 -3.22 -4.20
C GLN A 35 -15.15 -1.98 -3.53
N PHE A 36 -15.83 -0.85 -3.64
CA PHE A 36 -15.36 0.41 -3.10
C PHE A 36 -16.45 1.18 -2.38
N ALA A 37 -16.05 2.09 -1.51
CA ALA A 37 -16.90 3.02 -0.80
C ALA A 37 -16.39 4.45 -0.93
N PHE A 38 -17.33 5.39 -0.88
CA PHE A 38 -17.06 6.82 -1.01
C PHE A 38 -18.17 7.64 -0.39
N THR A 39 -17.84 8.89 -0.09
CA THR A 39 -18.78 9.92 0.34
C THR A 39 -19.02 10.91 -0.79
N THR A 40 -20.23 11.45 -0.93
CA THR A 40 -20.54 12.45 -1.96
C THR A 40 -21.74 13.32 -1.60
N ASP A 41 -21.67 14.59 -2.00
CA ASP A 41 -22.82 15.47 -2.09
C ASP A 41 -23.63 15.16 -3.36
N THR A 42 -24.83 14.61 -3.23
CA THR A 42 -25.70 14.34 -4.39
C THR A 42 -26.38 15.60 -4.94
N ASN A 43 -27.10 15.47 -6.05
CA ASN A 43 -27.89 16.56 -6.61
C ASN A 43 -29.23 16.86 -5.88
N ASN A 44 -29.41 16.34 -4.67
CA ASN A 44 -30.58 16.58 -3.84
C ASN A 44 -30.54 17.95 -3.15
N SER A 45 -31.50 18.22 -2.25
CA SER A 45 -31.46 19.39 -1.38
C SER A 45 -30.36 19.24 -0.32
N THR A 46 -29.79 20.37 0.13
CA THR A 46 -28.76 20.53 1.19
C THR A 46 -29.13 20.06 2.60
N SER A 47 -30.09 19.16 2.72
CA SER A 47 -30.52 18.56 3.98
C SER A 47 -30.74 17.06 3.79
N ALA A 48 -30.15 16.51 2.71
CA ALA A 48 -30.36 15.18 2.17
C ALA A 48 -29.36 14.84 1.06
N ASP A 49 -28.41 15.72 0.74
CA ASP A 49 -27.48 15.54 -0.36
C ASP A 49 -26.26 14.70 0.03
N GLU A 50 -25.75 14.86 1.24
CA GLU A 50 -24.61 14.09 1.75
C GLU A 50 -24.96 12.60 1.98
N VAL A 51 -24.15 11.69 1.42
CA VAL A 51 -24.36 10.24 1.47
C VAL A 51 -23.08 9.42 1.59
N ILE A 52 -23.16 8.31 2.34
CA ILE A 52 -22.17 7.22 2.27
C ILE A 52 -22.65 6.18 1.26
N VAL A 53 -21.82 5.85 0.28
CA VAL A 53 -22.15 4.93 -0.81
C VAL A 53 -21.24 3.71 -0.77
N ARG A 54 -21.85 2.53 -0.96
CA ARG A 54 -21.14 1.27 -1.21
C ARG A 54 -21.34 0.86 -2.67
N SER A 55 -20.27 0.44 -3.34
CA SER A 55 -20.33 -0.04 -4.72
C SER A 55 -19.65 -1.38 -4.94
N ASP A 56 -20.26 -2.22 -5.77
CA ASP A 56 -19.64 -3.44 -6.33
C ASP A 56 -19.06 -3.22 -7.73
N GLY A 57 -18.90 -1.96 -8.14
CA GLY A 57 -18.46 -1.57 -9.47
C GLY A 57 -19.55 -1.51 -10.53
N THR A 58 -20.76 -2.00 -10.25
CA THR A 58 -21.93 -1.91 -11.16
C THR A 58 -23.12 -1.23 -10.49
N THR A 59 -23.36 -1.56 -9.21
CA THR A 59 -24.43 -1.04 -8.37
C THR A 59 -23.84 -0.07 -7.36
N HIS A 60 -24.53 1.03 -7.07
CA HIS A 60 -24.15 2.02 -6.07
C HIS A 60 -25.28 2.17 -5.05
N VAL A 61 -25.08 1.66 -3.84
CA VAL A 61 -26.09 1.58 -2.79
C VAL A 61 -25.82 2.63 -1.72
N VAL A 62 -26.80 3.49 -1.45
CA VAL A 62 -26.72 4.47 -0.36
C VAL A 62 -26.89 3.76 0.99
N ILE A 63 -25.88 3.85 1.85
CA ILE A 63 -25.83 3.22 3.17
C ILE A 63 -26.29 4.18 4.27
N ALA A 64 -25.84 5.43 4.22
CA ALA A 64 -26.26 6.50 5.11
C ALA A 64 -26.56 7.75 4.28
N ARG A 65 -27.49 8.58 4.76
CA ARG A 65 -27.90 9.83 4.11
C ARG A 65 -28.28 10.86 5.14
N GLU A 66 -27.83 12.09 4.96
CA GLU A 66 -28.28 13.24 5.75
C GLU A 66 -29.82 13.30 5.85
N GLY A 67 -30.31 13.61 7.05
CA GLY A 67 -31.74 13.75 7.31
C GLY A 67 -32.51 12.42 7.46
N ASN A 68 -31.94 11.28 7.06
CA ASN A 68 -32.54 9.97 7.31
C ASN A 68 -32.26 9.50 8.75
N VAL A 69 -33.19 8.74 9.32
CA VAL A 69 -33.04 8.15 10.66
C VAL A 69 -31.86 7.18 10.68
N SER A 70 -30.91 7.41 11.58
CA SER A 70 -29.84 6.45 11.85
C SER A 70 -30.43 5.18 12.49
N PRO A 71 -30.05 3.98 12.01
CA PRO A 71 -30.60 2.73 12.52
C PRO A 71 -30.21 2.43 13.98
N THR A 72 -29.22 3.15 14.54
CA THR A 72 -28.64 2.87 15.85
C THR A 72 -28.75 4.01 16.85
N THR A 73 -28.58 5.25 16.42
CA THR A 73 -28.43 6.38 17.35
C THR A 73 -29.78 6.95 17.81
N GLY A 74 -30.84 6.71 17.04
CA GLY A 74 -32.18 7.25 17.29
C GLY A 74 -32.38 8.71 16.84
N GLY A 75 -31.32 9.39 16.37
CA GLY A 75 -31.39 10.65 15.64
C GLY A 75 -31.41 10.45 14.13
N ASN A 76 -31.59 11.53 13.36
CA ASN A 76 -31.29 11.50 11.93
C ASN A 76 -29.80 11.74 11.72
N PHE A 77 -29.20 11.22 10.66
CA PHE A 77 -27.86 11.63 10.22
C PHE A 77 -27.85 13.14 9.93
N GLY A 78 -26.78 13.83 10.32
CA GLY A 78 -26.58 15.24 10.01
C GLY A 78 -25.81 15.44 8.71
N SER A 79 -25.15 16.59 8.61
CA SER A 79 -24.43 17.04 7.40
C SER A 79 -22.98 16.58 7.36
N VAL A 80 -22.51 15.85 8.38
CA VAL A 80 -21.15 15.31 8.42
C VAL A 80 -21.27 13.80 8.28
N LEU A 81 -20.98 13.30 7.09
CA LEU A 81 -20.73 11.89 6.81
C LEU A 81 -19.37 11.82 6.13
N GLY A 82 -18.47 10.97 6.61
CA GLY A 82 -17.09 10.92 6.09
C GLY A 82 -16.42 9.58 6.34
N ALA A 83 -15.13 9.50 5.97
CA ALA A 83 -14.28 8.35 6.25
C ALA A 83 -14.89 7.00 5.88
N ALA A 84 -15.45 6.91 4.66
CA ALA A 84 -16.06 5.69 4.16
C ALA A 84 -15.01 4.59 3.95
N ASN A 85 -14.98 3.61 4.84
CA ASN A 85 -14.07 2.47 4.79
C ASN A 85 -14.85 1.18 4.48
N ILE A 86 -14.50 0.44 3.42
CA ILE A 86 -15.11 -0.85 3.07
C ILE A 86 -14.20 -2.01 3.50
N VAL A 87 -14.77 -2.97 4.23
CA VAL A 87 -14.01 -4.14 4.70
C VAL A 87 -14.37 -5.40 3.89
N SER A 88 -13.61 -6.48 4.10
CA SER A 88 -13.68 -7.74 3.33
C SER A 88 -15.06 -8.44 3.35
N ASP A 89 -15.88 -8.22 4.37
CA ASP A 89 -17.26 -8.74 4.43
C ASP A 89 -18.30 -7.84 3.72
N ASN A 90 -17.82 -6.87 2.94
CA ASN A 90 -18.62 -5.92 2.17
C ASN A 90 -19.52 -5.03 3.05
N THR A 91 -19.13 -4.80 4.31
CA THR A 91 -19.77 -3.79 5.17
C THR A 91 -18.92 -2.53 5.28
N LEU A 92 -19.57 -1.42 5.59
CA LEU A 92 -18.93 -0.12 5.75
C LEU A 92 -18.72 0.28 7.20
N TRP A 93 -17.63 1.02 7.38
CA TRP A 93 -17.34 1.90 8.50
C TRP A 93 -17.34 3.34 8.00
N PHE A 94 -17.76 4.28 8.85
CA PHE A 94 -17.79 5.70 8.54
C PHE A 94 -17.95 6.53 9.82
N ASP A 95 -17.54 7.80 9.79
CA ASP A 95 -17.93 8.76 10.82
C ASP A 95 -19.21 9.50 10.40
N ALA A 96 -20.02 9.84 11.39
CA ALA A 96 -21.30 10.50 11.16
C ALA A 96 -21.67 11.43 12.32
N ASP A 97 -22.18 12.61 12.01
CA ASP A 97 -22.98 13.39 12.95
C ASP A 97 -24.48 13.02 12.87
N THR A 98 -25.26 13.51 13.84
CA THR A 98 -26.68 13.23 13.94
C THR A 98 -27.45 14.44 14.49
N THR A 99 -28.77 14.39 14.46
CA THR A 99 -29.63 15.44 15.04
C THR A 99 -29.82 15.31 16.55
N LEU A 100 -28.95 14.59 17.26
CA LEU A 100 -28.99 14.50 18.72
C LEU A 100 -28.48 15.82 19.34
N ALA A 101 -28.30 15.85 20.67
CA ALA A 101 -27.68 17.02 21.28
C ALA A 101 -26.24 17.18 20.74
N THR A 102 -25.82 18.42 20.48
CA THR A 102 -24.53 18.79 19.84
C THR A 102 -23.26 18.36 20.59
N THR A 103 -23.40 17.63 21.67
CA THR A 103 -22.30 17.08 22.46
C THR A 103 -22.31 15.55 22.43
N MET A 104 -23.27 14.93 21.75
CA MET A 104 -23.46 13.47 21.70
C MET A 104 -23.89 13.03 20.31
N ASP A 105 -23.71 13.89 19.32
CA ASP A 105 -24.23 13.74 17.98
C ASP A 105 -23.24 13.12 17.02
N ARG A 106 -21.94 13.04 17.34
CA ARG A 106 -20.95 12.39 16.49
C ARG A 106 -20.63 10.95 16.92
N PHE A 107 -20.51 10.10 15.91
CA PHE A 107 -20.34 8.65 16.04
C PHE A 107 -19.29 8.13 15.06
N LEU A 108 -18.54 7.12 15.50
CA LEU A 108 -17.87 6.19 14.61
C LEU A 108 -18.76 4.95 14.49
N LEU A 109 -19.18 4.63 13.27
CA LEU A 109 -20.15 3.59 13.00
C LEU A 109 -19.54 2.48 12.15
N SER A 110 -20.00 1.25 12.37
CA SER A 110 -19.62 0.09 11.56
C SER A 110 -20.80 -0.79 11.20
N LYS A 111 -20.55 -1.81 10.37
CA LYS A 111 -21.56 -2.74 9.84
C LYS A 111 -22.73 -1.99 9.21
N ASN A 112 -22.41 -1.04 8.32
CA ASN A 112 -23.40 -0.21 7.61
C ASN A 112 -24.25 0.64 8.57
N GLY A 113 -23.63 1.22 9.60
CA GLY A 113 -24.33 2.06 10.58
C GLY A 113 -24.99 1.32 11.74
N VAL A 114 -24.92 -0.01 11.77
CA VAL A 114 -25.67 -0.86 12.73
C VAL A 114 -24.93 -1.09 14.06
N ILE A 115 -23.63 -0.79 14.13
CA ILE A 115 -22.85 -0.88 15.37
C ILE A 115 -22.18 0.46 15.65
N VAL A 116 -22.34 0.97 16.88
CA VAL A 116 -21.59 2.13 17.38
C VAL A 116 -20.24 1.65 17.92
N GLN A 117 -19.16 2.21 17.40
CA GLN A 117 -17.79 1.90 17.83
C GLN A 117 -17.30 2.93 18.84
N ALA A 118 -17.53 4.20 18.56
CA ALA A 118 -17.30 5.30 19.49
C ALA A 118 -18.40 6.37 19.35
N GLN A 119 -18.64 7.11 20.42
CA GLN A 119 -19.57 8.24 20.47
C GLN A 119 -19.02 9.32 21.39
N GLU A 120 -19.18 10.59 20.99
CA GLU A 120 -18.84 11.74 21.83
C GLU A 120 -19.65 11.76 23.14
N GLU A 121 -19.02 12.24 24.21
CA GLU A 121 -19.42 12.29 25.62
C GLU A 121 -19.84 10.94 26.23
N VAL A 122 -19.62 9.83 25.52
CA VAL A 122 -20.02 8.47 25.95
C VAL A 122 -18.83 7.52 25.99
N THR A 123 -18.07 7.44 24.89
CA THR A 123 -16.95 6.51 24.79
C THR A 123 -15.75 7.06 25.55
N VAL A 124 -15.20 6.22 26.43
CA VAL A 124 -13.96 6.48 27.17
C VAL A 124 -12.89 5.51 26.66
N PRO A 125 -11.93 5.98 25.85
CA PRO A 125 -10.79 5.17 25.44
C PRO A 125 -9.98 4.70 26.63
N THR A 126 -9.50 3.47 26.57
CA THR A 126 -8.61 2.93 27.60
C THR A 126 -7.19 3.44 27.39
N GLY A 127 -6.35 3.41 28.43
CA GLY A 127 -4.93 3.77 28.30
C GLY A 127 -4.63 5.27 28.40
N GLN A 128 -5.62 6.12 28.69
CA GLN A 128 -5.38 7.54 28.95
C GLN A 128 -4.37 7.76 30.09
N PHE A 129 -3.56 8.80 29.96
CA PHE A 129 -2.51 9.15 30.90
C PHE A 129 -3.02 9.32 32.32
N GLY A 130 -2.23 8.86 33.29
CA GLY A 130 -2.61 8.87 34.70
C GLY A 130 -3.81 7.97 35.05
N GLY A 131 -4.32 7.16 34.10
CA GLY A 131 -5.54 6.39 34.28
C GLY A 131 -6.81 7.25 34.24
N ALA A 132 -6.77 8.36 33.50
CA ALA A 132 -7.93 9.20 33.26
C ALA A 132 -9.08 8.41 32.59
N THR A 133 -10.29 8.94 32.73
CA THR A 133 -11.52 8.31 32.22
C THR A 133 -12.40 9.35 31.55
N ASP A 134 -11.78 10.32 30.90
CA ASP A 134 -12.49 11.43 30.26
C ASP A 134 -13.10 10.92 28.95
N PRO A 135 -14.41 11.07 28.72
CA PRO A 135 -15.00 10.69 27.45
C PRO A 135 -14.47 11.57 26.31
N ILE A 136 -14.48 11.02 25.09
CA ILE A 136 -14.23 11.76 23.85
C ILE A 136 -15.25 12.89 23.75
N LYS A 137 -14.85 14.12 23.48
CA LYS A 137 -15.74 15.25 23.16
C LYS A 137 -15.79 15.59 21.66
N GLY A 138 -14.81 15.09 20.89
CA GLY A 138 -14.61 15.45 19.49
C GLY A 138 -13.88 14.35 18.71
N PHE A 139 -14.19 14.18 17.43
CA PHE A 139 -13.36 13.44 16.48
C PHE A 139 -12.73 14.38 15.45
N THR A 140 -11.49 14.13 15.05
CA THR A 140 -10.91 14.79 13.87
C THR A 140 -11.56 14.20 12.63
N THR A 141 -12.17 15.06 11.79
CA THR A 141 -12.82 14.64 10.55
C THR A 141 -11.83 13.94 9.63
N GLY A 142 -12.27 12.81 9.05
CA GLY A 142 -11.43 11.99 8.17
C GLY A 142 -10.36 11.17 8.89
N SER A 143 -10.22 11.23 10.21
CA SER A 143 -9.16 10.44 10.88
C SER A 143 -9.46 8.94 11.01
N LEU A 144 -10.69 8.50 10.72
CA LEU A 144 -11.07 7.09 10.84
C LEU A 144 -10.42 6.25 9.72
N ARG A 145 -9.68 5.22 10.13
CA ARG A 145 -9.05 4.24 9.23
C ARG A 145 -9.28 2.84 9.77
N VAL A 146 -9.53 1.87 8.90
CA VAL A 146 -9.96 0.52 9.28
C VAL A 146 -9.21 -0.53 8.49
N ASP A 147 -8.81 -1.63 9.14
CA ASP A 147 -8.15 -2.75 8.46
C ASP A 147 -9.11 -3.51 7.53
N ALA A 148 -8.55 -4.38 6.69
CA ALA A 148 -9.34 -5.14 5.72
C ALA A 148 -10.39 -6.07 6.36
N THR A 149 -10.24 -6.41 7.65
CA THR A 149 -11.17 -7.29 8.36
C THR A 149 -12.27 -6.54 9.11
N GLY A 150 -12.08 -5.24 9.36
CA GLY A 150 -12.89 -4.47 10.29
C GLY A 150 -12.68 -4.88 11.75
N SER A 151 -11.56 -5.51 12.08
CA SER A 151 -11.21 -5.88 13.46
C SER A 151 -10.34 -4.82 14.11
N ASN A 152 -9.55 -4.11 13.30
CA ASN A 152 -8.66 -3.05 13.77
C ASN A 152 -9.04 -1.71 13.15
N TYR A 153 -8.96 -0.63 13.94
CA TYR A 153 -9.23 0.72 13.47
C TYR A 153 -8.46 1.77 14.26
N THR A 154 -8.16 2.89 13.62
CA THR A 154 -7.61 4.10 14.25
C THR A 154 -8.56 5.29 14.10
N TYR A 155 -8.42 6.25 15.00
CA TYR A 155 -9.00 7.59 14.88
C TYR A 155 -8.20 8.58 15.73
N ILE A 156 -8.33 9.87 15.40
CA ILE A 156 -7.85 10.97 16.23
C ILE A 156 -9.06 11.58 16.93
N GLY A 157 -8.96 11.75 18.24
CA GLY A 157 -10.04 12.27 19.05
C GLY A 157 -9.54 13.25 20.11
N ASP A 158 -10.48 14.03 20.61
CA ASP A 158 -10.29 14.98 21.69
C ASP A 158 -11.21 14.58 22.85
N THR A 159 -10.76 14.66 24.10
CA THR A 159 -11.51 14.30 25.32
C THR A 159 -12.06 15.52 26.06
N THR A 160 -12.91 15.28 27.06
CA THR A 160 -13.37 16.32 27.99
C THR A 160 -12.34 16.72 29.06
N GLY A 161 -11.12 16.19 28.99
CA GLY A 161 -10.05 16.37 29.96
C GLY A 161 -9.41 17.77 29.97
N ASP A 162 -8.20 17.86 30.53
CA ASP A 162 -7.39 19.08 30.52
C ASP A 162 -6.89 19.36 29.09
N THR A 163 -7.03 20.60 28.63
CA THR A 163 -6.69 21.06 27.27
C THR A 163 -5.20 20.98 26.89
N ALA A 164 -4.35 20.52 27.81
CA ALA A 164 -2.96 20.23 27.53
C ALA A 164 -2.69 18.72 27.29
N THR A 165 -3.74 17.90 27.37
CA THR A 165 -3.66 16.43 27.33
C THR A 165 -4.91 15.79 26.74
N ASP A 166 -5.82 16.55 26.15
CA ASP A 166 -7.14 16.05 25.77
C ASP A 166 -7.17 15.45 24.37
N GLU A 167 -6.23 15.80 23.49
CA GLU A 167 -6.08 15.17 22.18
C GLU A 167 -5.30 13.86 22.22
N MET A 168 -5.69 12.91 21.36
CA MET A 168 -5.14 11.55 21.35
C MET A 168 -5.29 10.85 20.00
N ILE A 169 -4.33 9.97 19.70
CA ILE A 169 -4.46 8.94 18.68
C ILE A 169 -4.90 7.65 19.38
N VAL A 170 -5.96 7.03 18.84
CA VAL A 170 -6.58 5.84 19.42
C VAL A 170 -6.52 4.70 18.42
N VAL A 171 -6.11 3.52 18.88
CA VAL A 171 -6.14 2.25 18.12
C VAL A 171 -7.02 1.29 18.90
N ASN A 172 -8.09 0.76 18.29
CA ASN A 172 -8.97 -0.23 18.93
C ASN A 172 -9.52 0.21 20.31
N ASN A 173 -9.91 1.48 20.43
CA ASN A 173 -10.35 2.10 21.69
C ASN A 173 -9.28 2.10 22.81
N GLN A 174 -8.01 2.03 22.45
CA GLN A 174 -6.86 2.23 23.33
C GLN A 174 -6.03 3.43 22.85
N VAL A 175 -5.75 4.36 23.76
CA VAL A 175 -4.87 5.51 23.50
C VAL A 175 -3.44 5.01 23.29
N VAL A 176 -2.85 5.39 22.15
CA VAL A 176 -1.46 5.05 21.79
C VAL A 176 -0.55 6.28 21.78
N VAL A 177 -1.09 7.46 21.48
CA VAL A 177 -0.41 8.76 21.60
C VAL A 177 -1.39 9.72 22.28
N GLN A 178 -0.90 10.54 23.20
CA GLN A 178 -1.69 11.56 23.88
C GLN A 178 -0.89 12.84 23.96
N GLU A 179 -1.53 13.96 23.65
CA GLU A 179 -0.94 15.30 23.78
C GLU A 179 -0.42 15.51 25.21
N GLY A 180 0.68 16.23 25.36
CA GLY A 180 1.25 16.51 26.69
C GLY A 180 1.87 15.29 27.39
N VAL A 181 1.94 14.13 26.73
CA VAL A 181 2.49 12.88 27.29
C VAL A 181 3.60 12.34 26.40
N ILE A 182 4.80 12.18 26.95
CA ILE A 182 5.95 11.64 26.21
C ILE A 182 5.60 10.24 25.68
N ILE A 183 5.76 10.02 24.37
CA ILE A 183 5.56 8.72 23.73
C ILE A 183 6.46 7.69 24.40
N SER A 184 5.87 6.61 24.91
CA SER A 184 6.63 5.61 25.65
C SER A 184 7.65 4.91 24.76
N GLY A 185 8.93 4.94 25.15
CA GLY A 185 10.01 4.28 24.42
C GLY A 185 10.62 5.09 23.28
N SER A 186 10.13 6.30 23.00
CA SER A 186 10.65 7.16 21.91
C SER A 186 12.04 7.72 22.17
N GLY A 187 12.39 7.95 23.45
CA GLY A 187 13.58 8.72 23.81
C GLY A 187 13.41 10.24 23.67
N PHE A 188 12.23 10.73 23.30
CA PHE A 188 11.94 12.16 23.21
C PHE A 188 11.98 12.84 24.58
N ALA A 189 12.34 14.13 24.57
CA ALA A 189 12.37 14.99 25.76
C ALA A 189 11.13 15.88 25.87
N SER A 190 10.44 16.10 24.75
CA SER A 190 9.21 16.87 24.59
C SER A 190 8.01 15.95 24.38
N THR A 191 6.82 16.53 24.52
CA THR A 191 5.54 15.83 24.38
C THR A 191 4.93 16.11 23.00
N PRO A 192 4.10 15.20 22.47
CA PRO A 192 3.33 15.44 21.24
C PRO A 192 2.45 16.67 21.34
N ASP A 193 2.29 17.36 20.20
CA ASP A 193 1.27 18.35 19.90
C ASP A 193 0.40 17.76 18.78
N ILE A 194 -0.76 17.21 19.15
CA ILE A 194 -1.65 16.50 18.21
C ILE A 194 -2.53 17.49 17.42
N SER A 195 -2.55 18.76 17.84
CA SER A 195 -3.42 19.80 17.28
C SER A 195 -2.97 20.26 15.90
N THR A 196 -1.73 19.91 15.52
CA THR A 196 -1.10 20.26 14.25
C THR A 196 -0.69 19.02 13.48
N SER A 197 -1.13 18.94 12.21
CA SER A 197 -0.57 18.06 11.18
C SER A 197 -0.33 16.60 11.61
N THR A 198 -1.28 16.05 12.37
CA THR A 198 -1.25 14.64 12.79
C THR A 198 -2.11 13.81 11.85
N GLU A 199 -1.53 12.76 11.30
CA GLU A 199 -2.21 11.78 10.47
C GLU A 199 -2.09 10.39 11.10
N THR A 200 -3.06 9.53 10.82
CA THR A 200 -3.01 8.12 11.19
C THR A 200 -3.52 7.28 10.04
N ASN A 201 -2.96 6.08 9.89
CA ASN A 201 -3.46 5.08 8.96
C ASN A 201 -3.50 3.69 9.60
N MET A 202 -4.49 2.90 9.23
CA MET A 202 -4.64 1.49 9.59
C MET A 202 -4.56 0.68 8.30
N PHE A 203 -3.57 -0.20 8.20
CA PHE A 203 -3.33 -0.98 7.00
C PHE A 203 -4.12 -2.29 7.02
N ALA A 204 -4.24 -2.93 5.85
CA ALA A 204 -4.99 -4.18 5.69
C ALA A 204 -4.51 -5.32 6.63
N SER A 205 -3.22 -5.32 6.98
CA SER A 205 -2.60 -6.28 7.91
C SER A 205 -2.98 -6.08 9.38
N GLY A 206 -3.63 -4.95 9.72
CA GLY A 206 -3.89 -4.52 11.09
C GLY A 206 -2.72 -3.79 11.75
N SER A 207 -1.60 -3.61 11.03
CA SER A 207 -0.54 -2.65 11.39
C SER A 207 -1.06 -1.23 11.27
N TRP A 208 -0.53 -0.32 12.07
CA TRP A 208 -0.88 1.11 11.97
C TRP A 208 0.35 2.00 11.99
N MET A 209 0.22 3.14 11.33
CA MET A 209 1.21 4.21 11.36
C MET A 209 0.55 5.54 11.72
N ALA A 210 1.35 6.44 12.28
CA ALA A 210 0.92 7.80 12.56
C ALA A 210 2.10 8.75 12.47
N SER A 211 1.88 9.95 11.95
CA SER A 211 2.83 11.06 11.96
C SER A 211 2.33 12.17 12.87
N GLY A 212 3.24 13.00 13.37
CA GLY A 212 2.89 14.19 14.12
C GLY A 212 4.13 14.94 14.60
N SER A 213 3.91 15.99 15.38
CA SER A 213 4.96 16.86 15.90
C SER A 213 5.00 16.85 17.43
N ASN A 214 6.14 17.15 18.01
CA ASN A 214 6.25 17.50 19.42
C ASN A 214 6.21 19.03 19.60
N VAL A 215 5.94 19.48 20.82
CA VAL A 215 5.91 20.92 21.18
C VAL A 215 7.24 21.67 20.96
N ASP A 216 8.35 20.96 20.76
CA ASP A 216 9.66 21.54 20.43
C ASP A 216 10.01 21.50 18.93
N GLY A 217 9.06 21.08 18.07
CA GLY A 217 9.21 21.01 16.63
C GLY A 217 9.91 19.75 16.12
N VAL A 218 10.12 18.74 16.98
CA VAL A 218 10.58 17.43 16.50
C VAL A 218 9.38 16.67 15.93
N ASP A 219 9.39 16.42 14.63
CA ASP A 219 8.41 15.56 13.98
C ASP A 219 8.80 14.10 14.15
N TRP A 220 7.79 13.24 14.11
CA TRP A 220 7.94 11.82 14.31
C TRP A 220 7.01 11.04 13.41
N LEU A 221 7.44 9.82 13.08
CA LEU A 221 6.63 8.79 12.46
C LEU A 221 6.64 7.55 13.34
N LEU A 222 5.47 7.05 13.69
CA LEU A 222 5.27 5.82 14.45
C LEU A 222 4.82 4.69 13.54
N ARG A 223 5.21 3.47 13.92
CA ARG A 223 4.62 2.22 13.44
C ARG A 223 4.39 1.29 14.61
N ASP A 224 3.16 0.84 14.78
CA ASP A 224 2.75 -0.07 15.86
C ASP A 224 3.20 0.39 17.27
N GLY A 225 3.22 1.71 17.48
CA GLY A 225 3.60 2.35 18.74
C GLY A 225 5.10 2.54 18.96
N ALA A 226 5.95 2.07 18.04
CA ALA A 226 7.38 2.34 18.05
C ALA A 226 7.71 3.53 17.15
N VAL A 227 8.69 4.36 17.55
CA VAL A 227 9.23 5.41 16.67
C VAL A 227 10.00 4.75 15.54
N LEU A 228 9.54 5.01 14.32
CA LEU A 228 10.14 4.52 13.09
C LEU A 228 11.23 5.49 12.61
N SER A 229 10.93 6.79 12.63
CA SER A 229 11.87 7.88 12.34
C SER A 229 11.42 9.18 13.01
N SER A 230 12.35 10.13 13.12
CA SER A 230 12.12 11.49 13.60
C SER A 230 12.97 12.52 12.86
N THR A 231 12.60 13.80 12.96
CA THR A 231 13.41 14.90 12.41
C THR A 231 14.84 14.84 12.95
N GLY A 232 15.82 14.88 12.04
CA GLY A 232 17.24 14.73 12.34
C GLY A 232 17.78 13.28 12.27
N ASP A 233 16.91 12.27 12.14
CA ASP A 233 17.37 10.91 11.82
C ASP A 233 17.84 10.82 10.35
N PRO A 234 18.86 10.00 10.03
CA PRO A 234 19.27 9.73 8.65
C PRO A 234 18.11 9.20 7.79
N LEU A 235 18.00 9.66 6.54
CA LEU A 235 16.97 9.17 5.60
C LEU A 235 17.02 7.66 5.39
N VAL A 236 18.24 7.13 5.32
CA VAL A 236 18.53 5.71 5.21
C VAL A 236 19.76 5.39 6.04
N THR A 237 19.92 4.12 6.40
CA THR A 237 21.07 3.68 7.21
C THR A 237 22.41 4.15 6.63
N GLY A 238 23.13 4.98 7.38
CA GLY A 238 24.43 5.52 6.99
C GLY A 238 24.42 6.81 6.18
N SER A 239 23.24 7.35 5.84
CA SER A 239 23.11 8.68 5.21
C SER A 239 23.57 9.79 6.15
N VAL A 240 24.11 10.88 5.57
CA VAL A 240 24.37 12.15 6.27
C VAL A 240 23.24 13.16 6.11
N GLU A 241 22.42 12.96 5.08
CA GLU A 241 21.18 13.70 4.88
C GLU A 241 20.11 13.11 5.81
N THR A 242 19.38 13.99 6.48
CA THR A 242 18.40 13.62 7.51
C THR A 242 17.01 14.08 7.12
N TYR A 243 15.99 13.51 7.77
CA TYR A 243 14.65 14.09 7.76
C TYR A 243 14.71 15.51 8.38
N ASP A 244 13.96 16.45 7.81
CA ASP A 244 13.89 17.85 8.23
C ASP A 244 12.44 18.34 8.10
N ASP A 245 12.15 19.55 8.61
CA ASP A 245 10.84 20.21 8.54
C ASP A 245 10.94 21.66 8.05
N ALA A 246 12.17 22.15 7.81
CA ALA A 246 12.43 23.53 7.44
C ALA A 246 11.67 23.99 6.17
N GLY A 247 11.45 23.07 5.22
CA GLY A 247 10.70 23.32 3.97
C GLY A 247 9.19 23.04 4.06
N PHE A 248 8.77 22.22 5.03
CA PHE A 248 7.39 21.79 5.22
C PHE A 248 7.17 21.42 6.69
N SER A 249 6.33 22.19 7.39
CA SER A 249 6.24 22.15 8.86
C SER A 249 5.72 20.85 9.46
N SER A 250 5.14 19.95 8.66
CA SER A 250 4.76 18.61 9.14
C SER A 250 5.93 17.61 9.08
N GLY A 251 7.00 17.93 8.35
CA GLY A 251 8.16 17.08 8.08
C GLY A 251 7.88 15.87 7.18
N TYR A 252 6.86 15.08 7.54
CA TYR A 252 6.33 13.94 6.80
C TYR A 252 5.06 14.37 6.05
N PHE A 253 4.94 13.98 4.78
CA PHE A 253 3.79 14.33 3.93
C PHE A 253 3.01 13.12 3.41
N LEU A 254 3.55 11.90 3.57
CA LEU A 254 2.81 10.66 3.33
C LEU A 254 3.53 9.49 3.98
N PHE A 255 2.79 8.40 4.18
CA PHE A 255 3.33 7.09 4.49
C PHE A 255 2.39 5.99 3.99
N ALA A 256 2.93 4.85 3.58
CA ALA A 256 2.15 3.68 3.20
C ALA A 256 2.84 2.38 3.63
N GLN A 257 2.08 1.29 3.69
CA GLN A 257 2.56 -0.03 4.04
C GLN A 257 1.77 -1.11 3.28
N ASN A 258 2.44 -2.19 2.86
CA ASN A 258 1.79 -3.40 2.36
C ASN A 258 1.57 -4.44 3.49
N ASN A 259 1.02 -5.61 3.18
CA ASN A 259 0.82 -6.69 4.15
C ASN A 259 2.08 -7.49 4.46
N ALA A 260 3.05 -7.52 3.53
CA ALA A 260 4.40 -8.04 3.80
C ALA A 260 5.15 -7.23 4.89
N GLY A 261 4.71 -5.99 5.13
CA GLY A 261 5.27 -5.12 6.15
C GLY A 261 6.33 -4.15 5.62
N ASP A 262 6.53 -4.09 4.31
CA ASP A 262 7.26 -3.02 3.66
C ASP A 262 6.53 -1.70 3.82
N TYR A 263 7.28 -0.62 3.93
CA TYR A 263 6.71 0.72 4.11
C TYR A 263 7.47 1.77 3.30
N VAL A 264 6.71 2.76 2.85
CA VAL A 264 7.24 3.97 2.22
C VAL A 264 7.00 5.17 3.13
N ILE A 265 7.99 6.03 3.25
CA ILE A 265 7.91 7.32 3.93
C ILE A 265 8.15 8.41 2.89
N GLY A 266 7.27 9.40 2.82
CA GLY A 266 7.52 10.66 2.11
C GLY A 266 7.79 11.78 3.09
N SER A 267 8.92 12.48 2.93
CA SER A 267 9.35 13.53 3.84
C SER A 267 10.24 14.57 3.16
N VAL A 268 10.29 15.77 3.74
CA VAL A 268 11.32 16.76 3.40
C VAL A 268 12.62 16.49 4.18
N THR A 269 13.73 17.02 3.68
CA THR A 269 15.08 16.58 4.07
C THR A 269 15.98 17.76 4.38
N SER A 270 17.10 17.51 5.03
CA SER A 270 18.13 18.51 5.33
C SER A 270 18.96 18.93 4.11
N SER A 271 18.53 18.59 2.90
CA SER A 271 19.19 18.97 1.66
C SER A 271 19.21 20.49 1.52
N SER A 272 20.35 21.06 1.11
CA SER A 272 20.42 22.49 0.80
C SER A 272 19.79 22.86 -0.54
N GLU A 273 19.46 21.86 -1.37
CA GLU A 273 18.82 22.04 -2.67
C GLU A 273 17.30 22.09 -2.47
N SER A 274 16.73 23.29 -2.36
CA SER A 274 15.30 23.52 -2.06
C SER A 274 14.30 23.05 -3.14
N LEU A 275 14.78 22.36 -4.16
CA LEU A 275 13.99 21.80 -5.27
C LEU A 275 14.30 20.31 -5.50
N GLY A 276 14.91 19.71 -4.49
CA GLY A 276 15.30 18.32 -4.40
C GLY A 276 15.36 17.91 -2.93
N ASP A 277 14.58 18.57 -2.07
CA ASP A 277 14.55 18.33 -0.63
C ASP A 277 13.37 17.46 -0.20
N ALA A 278 12.44 17.09 -1.09
CA ALA A 278 11.44 16.05 -0.84
C ALA A 278 11.89 14.68 -1.39
N VAL A 279 11.72 13.62 -0.60
CA VAL A 279 12.12 12.25 -0.95
C VAL A 279 11.03 11.23 -0.61
N LEU A 280 11.07 10.08 -1.30
CA LEU A 280 10.41 8.85 -0.90
C LEU A 280 11.46 7.80 -0.52
N THR A 281 11.32 7.21 0.66
CA THR A 281 12.21 6.16 1.17
C THR A 281 11.46 4.86 1.39
N LEU A 282 12.02 3.74 0.96
CA LEU A 282 11.50 2.39 1.22
C LEU A 282 12.28 1.76 2.38
N ASN A 283 11.55 1.28 3.38
CA ASN A 283 12.05 0.52 4.52
C ASN A 283 13.16 1.19 5.36
N GLY A 284 13.40 2.50 5.20
CA GLY A 284 14.55 3.19 5.79
C GLY A 284 15.91 2.70 5.25
N GLU A 285 15.89 2.00 4.12
CA GLU A 285 17.06 1.37 3.51
C GLU A 285 17.46 2.07 2.20
N VAL A 286 16.50 2.56 1.42
CA VAL A 286 16.75 3.17 0.12
C VAL A 286 15.89 4.41 -0.13
N VAL A 287 16.49 5.45 -0.72
CA VAL A 287 15.77 6.58 -1.33
C VAL A 287 15.51 6.20 -2.78
N PHE A 288 14.25 5.96 -3.15
CA PHE A 288 13.92 5.48 -4.50
C PHE A 288 13.36 6.58 -5.41
N ALA A 289 12.93 7.71 -4.85
CA ALA A 289 12.51 8.87 -5.62
C ALA A 289 12.81 10.16 -4.86
N ARG A 290 13.13 11.22 -5.59
CA ARG A 290 13.38 12.57 -5.08
C ARG A 290 12.73 13.61 -5.97
N GLU A 291 12.32 14.73 -5.38
CA GLU A 291 11.97 15.90 -6.17
C GLU A 291 13.11 16.25 -7.14
N GLY A 292 12.76 16.52 -8.40
CA GLY A 292 13.72 16.85 -9.43
C GLY A 292 14.28 15.65 -10.19
N ASP A 293 13.97 14.42 -9.77
CA ASP A 293 14.29 13.23 -10.56
C ASP A 293 13.54 13.28 -11.90
N PRO A 294 14.18 12.87 -13.01
CA PRO A 294 13.54 12.85 -14.31
C PRO A 294 12.51 11.73 -14.40
N VAL A 295 11.47 11.95 -15.21
CA VAL A 295 10.37 10.99 -15.39
C VAL A 295 10.33 10.55 -16.85
N ASP A 296 10.18 9.25 -17.06
CA ASP A 296 9.79 8.64 -18.34
C ASP A 296 8.25 8.67 -18.43
N LEU A 297 7.70 9.57 -19.25
CA LEU A 297 6.25 9.78 -19.39
C LEU A 297 5.60 8.84 -20.40
N ASP A 298 6.33 8.41 -21.44
CA ASP A 298 5.76 7.56 -22.49
C ASP A 298 6.00 6.06 -22.22
N GLY A 299 6.82 5.74 -21.21
CA GLY A 299 7.11 4.39 -20.77
C GLY A 299 8.00 3.63 -21.73
N ASN A 300 8.89 4.33 -22.45
CA ASN A 300 9.80 3.71 -23.42
C ASN A 300 11.13 3.22 -22.79
N GLY A 301 11.30 3.40 -21.47
CA GLY A 301 12.49 3.03 -20.71
C GLY A 301 13.58 4.11 -20.70
N LEU A 302 13.34 5.29 -21.28
CA LEU A 302 14.29 6.40 -21.36
C LEU A 302 13.70 7.65 -20.71
N VAL A 303 14.52 8.35 -19.93
CA VAL A 303 14.15 9.62 -19.29
C VAL A 303 14.36 10.81 -20.23
N ASP A 304 13.68 10.84 -21.38
CA ASP A 304 13.86 11.87 -22.43
C ASP A 304 12.64 12.77 -22.70
N ASP A 305 11.58 12.66 -21.89
CA ASP A 305 10.35 13.45 -22.04
C ASP A 305 10.44 14.91 -21.60
N GLY A 306 11.61 15.35 -21.09
CA GLY A 306 11.84 16.74 -20.73
C GLY A 306 11.02 17.21 -19.53
N VAL A 307 10.64 16.30 -18.63
CA VAL A 307 9.99 16.62 -17.35
C VAL A 307 10.73 16.00 -16.16
N ARG A 308 10.43 16.52 -14.96
CA ARG A 308 10.93 16.04 -13.67
C ARG A 308 9.83 16.03 -12.62
N LEU A 309 10.00 15.23 -11.58
CA LEU A 309 9.17 15.29 -10.37
C LEU A 309 9.28 16.68 -9.75
N ARG A 310 8.13 17.29 -9.40
CA ARG A 310 8.06 18.60 -8.74
C ARG A 310 7.57 18.50 -7.32
N THR A 311 6.44 17.85 -7.09
CA THR A 311 5.94 17.58 -5.73
C THR A 311 5.27 16.22 -5.72
N PHE A 312 5.38 15.52 -4.60
CA PHE A 312 4.51 14.38 -4.30
C PHE A 312 3.19 14.92 -3.74
N SER A 313 2.08 14.25 -4.03
CA SER A 313 0.82 14.55 -3.33
C SER A 313 0.93 14.12 -1.87
N ASN A 314 0.20 14.78 -0.99
CA ASN A 314 0.13 14.39 0.41
C ASN A 314 -0.82 13.20 0.55
N ASP A 315 -0.46 12.22 1.40
CA ASP A 315 -1.29 11.06 1.77
C ASP A 315 -1.77 10.12 0.67
N ASP A 316 -1.42 10.37 -0.59
CA ASP A 316 -1.92 9.61 -1.74
C ASP A 316 -0.91 8.58 -2.27
N LEU A 317 -0.39 7.69 -1.42
CA LEU A 317 0.50 6.60 -1.87
C LEU A 317 -0.11 5.23 -1.62
N ILE A 318 -0.09 4.39 -2.64
CA ILE A 318 -0.40 2.96 -2.52
C ILE A 318 0.90 2.18 -2.70
N LEU A 319 1.20 1.32 -1.74
CA LEU A 319 2.26 0.32 -1.84
C LEU A 319 1.60 -1.06 -1.95
N THR A 320 1.85 -1.75 -3.05
CA THR A 320 1.31 -3.09 -3.29
C THR A 320 2.21 -4.19 -2.69
N GLU A 321 1.72 -5.43 -2.66
CA GLU A 321 2.50 -6.59 -2.19
C GLU A 321 3.68 -6.92 -3.11
N ASP A 322 3.58 -6.61 -4.41
CA ASP A 322 4.64 -6.78 -5.41
C ASP A 322 5.54 -5.53 -5.52
N LEU A 323 5.65 -4.76 -4.44
CA LEU A 323 6.54 -3.60 -4.31
C LEU A 323 6.36 -2.55 -5.43
N GLN A 324 5.14 -2.36 -5.91
CA GLN A 324 4.80 -1.23 -6.77
C GLN A 324 4.29 -0.08 -5.90
N ALA A 325 4.93 1.09 -6.02
CA ALA A 325 4.43 2.32 -5.41
C ALA A 325 3.71 3.17 -6.46
N TYR A 326 2.46 3.53 -6.20
CA TYR A 326 1.66 4.40 -7.04
C TYR A 326 1.43 5.74 -6.34
N VAL A 327 1.80 6.84 -7.00
CA VAL A 327 1.83 8.17 -6.39
C VAL A 327 1.36 9.23 -7.39
N PRO A 328 0.35 10.07 -7.05
CA PRO A 328 0.09 11.31 -7.77
C PRO A 328 1.22 12.30 -7.51
N VAL A 329 1.72 12.90 -8.57
CA VAL A 329 2.81 13.88 -8.53
C VAL A 329 2.47 15.08 -9.40
N SER A 330 2.99 16.25 -9.03
CA SER A 330 3.11 17.36 -9.98
C SER A 330 4.46 17.28 -10.68
N LEU A 331 4.53 17.80 -11.91
CA LEU A 331 5.70 17.78 -12.76
C LEU A 331 6.21 19.19 -13.04
N LYS A 332 7.52 19.33 -13.29
CA LYS A 332 8.19 20.55 -13.78
C LYS A 332 8.98 20.30 -15.05
N ASP A 333 9.28 21.35 -15.81
CA ASP A 333 10.14 21.27 -17.00
C ASP A 333 11.56 20.79 -16.61
N TYR A 334 12.16 19.92 -17.42
CA TYR A 334 13.51 19.41 -17.16
C TYR A 334 14.59 20.50 -17.12
N ASN A 335 14.38 21.60 -17.83
CA ASN A 335 15.26 22.76 -17.86
C ASN A 335 14.87 23.84 -16.85
N ASP A 336 14.00 23.51 -15.89
CA ASP A 336 13.60 24.45 -14.87
C ASP A 336 14.80 24.84 -13.98
N ASN A 337 15.33 26.04 -14.24
CA ASN A 337 16.49 26.60 -13.54
C ASN A 337 16.06 27.32 -12.24
N GLY A 338 15.17 26.70 -11.48
CA GLY A 338 14.76 27.19 -10.16
C GLY A 338 13.44 27.94 -10.09
N SER A 339 12.64 27.98 -11.18
CA SER A 339 11.32 28.63 -11.15
C SER A 339 10.26 27.80 -10.42
N ASN A 340 10.49 26.49 -10.29
CA ASN A 340 9.58 25.49 -9.75
C ASN A 340 8.18 25.54 -10.39
N THR A 341 8.14 25.79 -11.70
CA THR A 341 6.88 26.00 -12.42
C THR A 341 6.25 24.65 -12.76
N GLU A 342 5.03 24.44 -12.29
CA GLU A 342 4.24 23.25 -12.64
C GLU A 342 3.91 23.21 -14.13
N VAL A 343 4.19 22.09 -14.79
CA VAL A 343 3.83 21.85 -16.20
C VAL A 343 2.69 20.86 -16.36
N GLY A 344 2.31 20.15 -15.29
CA GLY A 344 1.20 19.21 -15.26
C GLY A 344 1.23 18.33 -14.02
N ASN A 345 0.28 17.40 -13.94
CA ASN A 345 0.20 16.36 -12.92
C ASN A 345 0.22 14.99 -13.59
N ALA A 346 0.76 13.98 -12.90
CA ALA A 346 0.83 12.60 -13.36
C ALA A 346 0.53 11.64 -12.22
N PHE A 347 0.10 10.43 -12.58
CA PHE A 347 0.01 9.30 -11.66
C PHE A 347 1.14 8.34 -12.02
N VAL A 348 2.18 8.29 -11.18
CA VAL A 348 3.44 7.60 -11.47
C VAL A 348 3.47 6.27 -10.71
N ARG A 349 4.04 5.26 -11.36
CA ARG A 349 4.34 3.96 -10.79
C ARG A 349 5.86 3.81 -10.64
N PHE A 350 6.32 3.46 -9.46
CA PHE A 350 7.70 3.04 -9.21
C PHE A 350 7.73 1.53 -8.99
N ASN A 351 8.59 0.84 -9.74
CA ASN A 351 8.91 -0.56 -9.48
C ASN A 351 10.02 -0.61 -8.42
N LEU A 352 9.70 -1.08 -7.21
CA LEU A 352 10.63 -1.09 -6.09
C LEU A 352 11.29 -2.45 -5.84
N CYS A 353 11.00 -3.44 -6.69
CA CYS A 353 11.61 -4.77 -6.62
C CYS A 353 13.14 -4.69 -6.65
N GLY A 354 13.80 -5.44 -5.77
CA GLY A 354 15.27 -5.48 -5.66
C GLY A 354 15.93 -4.17 -5.20
N LEU A 355 15.16 -3.14 -4.81
CA LEU A 355 15.73 -1.92 -4.24
C LEU A 355 16.08 -2.07 -2.76
N ALA A 356 15.34 -2.89 -2.02
CA ALA A 356 15.53 -3.17 -0.59
C ALA A 356 16.10 -4.58 -0.38
N GLY A 357 17.27 -4.86 -0.93
CA GLY A 357 17.87 -6.20 -0.85
C GLY A 357 19.07 -6.35 -1.78
N PRO A 358 19.72 -7.52 -1.81
CA PRO A 358 20.60 -7.87 -2.91
C PRO A 358 19.80 -7.88 -4.22
N CYS A 359 20.41 -7.46 -5.33
CA CYS A 359 19.76 -7.62 -6.63
C CYS A 359 19.43 -9.11 -6.85
N GLY A 360 18.28 -9.42 -7.44
CA GLY A 360 17.87 -10.79 -7.73
C GLY A 360 16.97 -11.43 -6.68
N ASP A 361 16.80 -10.78 -5.53
CA ASP A 361 15.85 -11.11 -4.46
C ASP A 361 14.43 -10.76 -4.92
N LEU A 362 13.70 -11.75 -5.40
CA LEU A 362 12.35 -11.67 -5.94
C LEU A 362 11.27 -12.00 -4.91
N ASP A 363 11.61 -12.69 -3.82
CA ASP A 363 10.67 -12.98 -2.72
C ASP A 363 10.82 -12.05 -1.50
N ASN A 364 11.82 -11.15 -1.54
CA ASN A 364 12.10 -10.11 -0.56
C ASN A 364 12.52 -10.66 0.82
N ASP A 365 13.21 -11.80 0.85
CA ASP A 365 13.70 -12.43 2.08
C ASP A 365 15.15 -12.04 2.48
N LYS A 366 15.79 -11.21 1.66
CA LYS A 366 17.16 -10.67 1.79
C LYS A 366 18.26 -11.63 1.37
N ASP A 367 17.96 -12.68 0.61
CA ASP A 367 18.96 -13.44 -0.12
C ASP A 367 18.64 -13.59 -1.62
N VAL A 368 19.41 -14.44 -2.33
CA VAL A 368 19.22 -14.68 -3.77
C VAL A 368 19.46 -16.15 -4.03
N ASP A 369 18.40 -16.94 -4.06
CA ASP A 369 18.47 -18.39 -4.01
C ASP A 369 17.47 -19.11 -4.94
N GLY A 370 17.12 -20.35 -4.60
CA GLY A 370 16.22 -21.18 -5.38
C GLY A 370 14.78 -20.69 -5.40
N ASP A 371 14.32 -20.03 -4.32
CA ASP A 371 12.95 -19.52 -4.23
C ASP A 371 12.77 -18.34 -5.20
N ASP A 372 13.76 -17.45 -5.31
CA ASP A 372 13.78 -16.38 -6.32
C ASP A 372 13.80 -16.94 -7.74
N TYR A 373 14.64 -17.95 -7.97
CA TYR A 373 14.73 -18.59 -9.27
C TYR A 373 13.38 -19.20 -9.68
N ASP A 374 12.67 -19.81 -8.73
CA ASP A 374 11.36 -20.39 -8.96
C ASP A 374 10.29 -19.33 -9.28
N ILE A 375 10.34 -18.16 -8.64
CA ILE A 375 9.50 -17.01 -9.00
C ILE A 375 9.82 -16.56 -10.42
N PHE A 376 11.10 -16.40 -10.75
CA PHE A 376 11.54 -15.99 -12.07
C PHE A 376 11.05 -16.97 -13.16
N VAL A 377 11.27 -18.28 -12.96
CA VAL A 377 10.85 -19.32 -13.90
C VAL A 377 9.34 -19.38 -14.05
N THR A 378 8.59 -19.17 -12.95
CA THR A 378 7.12 -19.11 -13.00
C THR A 378 6.65 -17.94 -13.87
N ALA A 379 7.33 -16.80 -13.79
CA ALA A 379 7.01 -15.63 -14.60
C ALA A 379 7.57 -15.69 -16.03
N PHE A 380 8.51 -16.58 -16.34
CA PHE A 380 9.18 -16.58 -17.64
C PHE A 380 8.23 -16.79 -18.82
N GLY A 381 8.28 -15.87 -19.78
CA GLY A 381 7.42 -15.82 -20.95
C GLY A 381 6.06 -15.15 -20.73
N SER A 382 5.74 -14.74 -19.49
CA SER A 382 4.53 -13.99 -19.18
C SER A 382 4.69 -12.49 -19.49
N SER A 383 3.58 -11.83 -19.74
CA SER A 383 3.48 -10.38 -19.99
C SER A 383 2.69 -9.68 -18.88
N ALA A 384 2.80 -8.36 -18.75
CA ALA A 384 2.21 -7.55 -17.67
C ALA A 384 0.67 -7.65 -17.45
N CYS A 385 -0.04 -8.50 -18.19
CA CYS A 385 -1.47 -8.79 -18.04
C CYS A 385 -1.75 -10.27 -17.72
N ASP A 386 -0.73 -11.12 -17.69
CA ASP A 386 -0.83 -12.54 -17.40
C ASP A 386 -0.80 -12.77 -15.89
N GLY A 387 -1.54 -13.78 -15.40
CA GLY A 387 -1.66 -14.04 -13.97
C GLY A 387 -0.36 -14.50 -13.30
N ASP A 388 0.60 -15.02 -14.08
CA ASP A 388 1.90 -15.47 -13.58
C ASP A 388 2.99 -14.40 -13.75
N PHE A 389 2.66 -13.21 -14.23
CA PHE A 389 3.63 -12.12 -14.37
C PHE A 389 4.09 -11.59 -13.02
N ALA A 390 5.38 -11.74 -12.76
CA ALA A 390 6.06 -11.11 -11.64
C ALA A 390 6.81 -9.87 -12.15
N VAL A 391 6.34 -8.68 -11.76
CA VAL A 391 6.98 -7.41 -12.14
C VAL A 391 8.43 -7.31 -11.68
N CYS A 392 8.81 -8.00 -10.61
CA CYS A 392 10.18 -8.09 -10.14
C CYS A 392 11.07 -8.95 -11.06
N ALA A 393 10.49 -9.86 -11.85
CA ALA A 393 11.20 -10.69 -12.80
C ALA A 393 11.37 -10.01 -14.19
N ASP A 394 10.74 -8.86 -14.43
CA ASP A 394 10.90 -8.03 -15.63
C ASP A 394 12.03 -7.01 -15.39
N PHE A 395 13.28 -7.48 -15.54
CA PHE A 395 14.48 -6.73 -15.19
C PHE A 395 14.82 -5.62 -16.19
N ASP A 396 14.32 -5.68 -17.43
CA ASP A 396 14.49 -4.59 -18.39
C ASP A 396 13.26 -3.67 -18.51
N GLY A 397 12.14 -4.05 -17.89
CA GLY A 397 10.94 -3.23 -17.75
C GLY A 397 10.12 -3.12 -19.02
N ASP A 398 10.31 -4.02 -19.99
CA ASP A 398 9.60 -3.99 -21.27
C ASP A 398 8.16 -4.53 -21.20
N GLY A 399 7.78 -5.06 -20.03
CA GLY A 399 6.46 -5.63 -19.75
C GLY A 399 6.34 -7.10 -20.09
N VAL A 400 7.44 -7.79 -20.39
CA VAL A 400 7.49 -9.24 -20.66
C VAL A 400 8.72 -9.85 -19.98
N VAL A 401 8.55 -10.94 -19.24
CA VAL A 401 9.70 -11.65 -18.66
C VAL A 401 10.32 -12.55 -19.72
N THR A 402 11.51 -12.23 -20.18
CA THR A 402 12.19 -12.90 -21.28
C THR A 402 13.57 -13.45 -20.90
N GLN A 403 14.27 -13.99 -21.90
CA GLN A 403 15.66 -14.42 -21.78
C GLN A 403 16.62 -13.26 -21.43
N VAL A 404 16.28 -12.01 -21.76
CA VAL A 404 17.07 -10.83 -21.39
C VAL A 404 17.03 -10.66 -19.87
N ASP A 405 15.83 -10.77 -19.29
CA ASP A 405 15.62 -10.66 -17.85
C ASP A 405 16.33 -11.77 -17.07
N PHE A 406 16.29 -12.99 -17.61
CA PHE A 406 17.02 -14.11 -17.00
C PHE A 406 18.53 -13.84 -16.92
N GLN A 407 19.08 -13.20 -17.96
CA GLN A 407 20.51 -12.85 -17.97
C GLN A 407 20.82 -11.79 -16.93
N HIS A 408 19.93 -10.83 -16.70
CA HIS A 408 20.06 -9.84 -15.63
C HIS A 408 19.95 -10.48 -14.25
N TRP A 409 18.90 -11.27 -14.00
CA TRP A 409 18.73 -12.00 -12.75
C TRP A 409 19.96 -12.89 -12.43
N LEU A 410 20.48 -13.62 -13.43
CA LEU A 410 21.64 -14.48 -13.26
C LEU A 410 22.93 -13.70 -12.92
N VAL A 411 23.09 -12.47 -13.41
CA VAL A 411 24.20 -11.59 -12.98
C VAL A 411 24.07 -11.27 -11.50
N CYS A 412 22.86 -10.94 -11.07
CA CYS A 412 22.56 -10.58 -9.70
C CYS A 412 22.79 -11.75 -8.72
N TYR A 413 22.27 -12.94 -9.04
CA TYR A 413 22.57 -14.18 -8.30
C TYR A 413 24.07 -14.45 -8.20
N ARG A 414 24.82 -14.33 -9.31
CA ARG A 414 26.28 -14.56 -9.33
C ARG A 414 27.05 -13.59 -8.44
N ASP A 415 26.63 -12.33 -8.43
CA ASP A 415 27.20 -11.31 -7.57
C ASP A 415 26.90 -11.61 -6.09
N PHE A 416 25.66 -12.02 -5.77
CA PHE A 416 25.26 -12.42 -4.43
C PHE A 416 26.09 -13.60 -3.90
N VAL A 417 26.22 -14.69 -4.66
CA VAL A 417 27.03 -15.85 -4.24
C VAL A 417 28.54 -15.62 -4.35
N GLY A 418 28.97 -14.48 -4.89
CA GLY A 418 30.39 -14.14 -5.07
C GLY A 418 31.13 -15.02 -6.09
N ASN A 419 30.42 -15.57 -7.08
CA ASN A 419 31.01 -16.42 -8.12
C ASN A 419 30.45 -16.07 -9.52
N PRO A 420 31.23 -15.41 -10.40
CA PRO A 420 30.78 -15.00 -11.73
C PRO A 420 30.52 -16.17 -12.70
N LEU A 421 30.89 -17.39 -12.31
CA LEU A 421 30.63 -18.61 -13.07
C LEU A 421 29.61 -19.52 -12.37
N ALA A 422 28.92 -19.06 -11.33
CA ALA A 422 27.85 -19.83 -10.73
C ALA A 422 26.79 -20.14 -11.80
N ALA A 423 26.40 -21.41 -11.86
CA ALA A 423 25.17 -21.78 -12.55
C ALA A 423 23.99 -21.29 -11.69
N PRO A 424 22.84 -20.94 -12.30
CA PRO A 424 21.64 -20.67 -11.51
C PRO A 424 21.40 -21.82 -10.52
N PRO A 425 20.76 -21.54 -9.37
CA PRO A 425 20.26 -22.59 -8.49
C PRO A 425 19.53 -23.60 -9.36
N VAL A 426 20.01 -24.82 -9.35
CA VAL A 426 19.31 -25.90 -10.03
C VAL A 426 18.26 -26.34 -9.03
N THR A 427 17.00 -25.95 -9.23
CA THR A 427 15.93 -26.89 -8.92
C THR A 427 16.27 -28.13 -9.73
N VAL A 428 16.50 -29.24 -9.04
CA VAL A 428 17.01 -30.44 -9.68
C VAL A 428 16.04 -30.76 -10.82
N MET A 429 16.53 -30.75 -12.06
CA MET A 429 15.64 -30.93 -13.20
C MET A 429 14.99 -32.32 -13.11
N GLY A 430 13.70 -32.36 -12.80
CA GLY A 430 12.97 -33.59 -12.49
C GLY A 430 12.49 -33.72 -11.04
N ASP A 431 12.94 -32.87 -10.10
CA ASP A 431 12.41 -32.70 -8.75
C ASP A 431 11.17 -31.79 -8.82
N PHE A 432 10.03 -32.42 -9.03
CA PHE A 432 8.74 -31.80 -9.25
C PHE A 432 7.92 -31.65 -7.98
N ASP A 433 8.24 -32.38 -6.91
CA ASP A 433 7.62 -32.19 -5.61
C ASP A 433 8.45 -31.30 -4.64
N ARG A 434 9.62 -30.85 -5.08
CA ARG A 434 10.50 -29.85 -4.45
C ARG A 434 11.06 -30.33 -3.11
N ASP A 435 11.52 -31.58 -3.06
CA ASP A 435 12.12 -32.15 -1.85
C ASP A 435 13.66 -32.31 -1.92
N ASP A 436 14.27 -31.67 -2.91
CA ASP A 436 15.71 -31.65 -3.22
C ASP A 436 16.28 -33.00 -3.71
N ASP A 437 15.42 -33.94 -4.10
CA ASP A 437 15.84 -35.16 -4.80
C ASP A 437 14.97 -35.49 -6.03
N ILE A 438 15.40 -36.49 -6.82
CA ILE A 438 14.58 -36.98 -7.93
C ILE A 438 14.15 -38.41 -7.61
N ASP A 439 12.89 -38.60 -7.25
CA ASP A 439 12.32 -39.87 -6.87
C ASP A 439 11.00 -40.21 -7.58
N LEU A 440 10.20 -41.09 -6.97
CA LEU A 440 8.94 -41.56 -7.54
C LEU A 440 7.77 -40.61 -7.27
N ASN A 441 7.90 -39.70 -6.31
CA ASN A 441 6.92 -38.69 -5.98
C ASN A 441 6.91 -37.61 -7.07
N ASP A 442 8.07 -37.27 -7.64
CA ASP A 442 8.17 -36.42 -8.83
C ASP A 442 7.46 -37.01 -10.04
N PHE A 443 7.61 -38.32 -10.23
CA PHE A 443 6.92 -39.01 -11.30
C PHE A 443 5.40 -39.02 -11.09
N ALA A 444 4.95 -39.03 -9.84
CA ALA A 444 3.52 -38.88 -9.51
C ALA A 444 3.03 -37.45 -9.82
N ALA A 445 3.83 -36.43 -9.53
CA ALA A 445 3.55 -35.04 -9.91
C ALA A 445 3.46 -34.90 -11.45
N PHE A 446 4.42 -35.44 -12.19
CA PHE A 446 4.41 -35.50 -13.66
C PHE A 446 3.15 -36.23 -14.20
N GLN A 447 2.79 -37.37 -13.61
CA GLN A 447 1.57 -38.11 -14.01
C GLN A 447 0.28 -37.33 -13.77
N THR A 448 0.28 -36.40 -12.83
CA THR A 448 -0.87 -35.54 -12.55
C THR A 448 -1.08 -34.50 -13.66
N CYS A 449 0.00 -34.11 -14.35
CA CYS A 449 -0.01 -33.22 -15.51
C CYS A 449 -0.08 -33.94 -16.88
N ALA A 450 0.40 -35.19 -16.96
CA ALA A 450 0.45 -35.95 -18.21
C ALA A 450 -0.96 -36.23 -18.76
N GLY A 451 -1.26 -35.69 -19.95
CA GLY A 451 -2.55 -35.85 -20.63
C GLY A 451 -3.62 -34.81 -20.28
N VAL A 452 -3.28 -33.80 -19.46
CA VAL A 452 -4.11 -32.62 -19.26
C VAL A 452 -4.00 -31.73 -20.51
N GLN A 453 -5.05 -31.74 -21.35
CA GLN A 453 -5.13 -30.85 -22.53
C GLN A 453 -5.65 -29.44 -22.20
N SER A 454 -5.98 -29.16 -20.93
CA SER A 454 -6.54 -27.87 -20.52
C SER A 454 -5.45 -26.94 -19.98
N GLU A 455 -5.65 -25.65 -20.24
CA GLU A 455 -4.84 -24.45 -19.98
C GLU A 455 -4.41 -24.21 -18.51
N SER A 456 -4.23 -25.24 -17.68
CA SER A 456 -3.61 -25.06 -16.37
C SER A 456 -2.12 -24.74 -16.58
N VAL A 457 -1.79 -23.45 -16.52
CA VAL A 457 -0.44 -22.89 -16.67
C VAL A 457 0.63 -23.61 -15.84
N PRO A 458 0.35 -24.13 -14.61
CA PRO A 458 1.36 -24.82 -13.82
C PRO A 458 1.95 -26.07 -14.49
N CYS A 459 1.17 -26.77 -15.33
CA CYS A 459 1.65 -27.99 -15.97
C CYS A 459 2.51 -27.70 -17.22
N ARG A 460 2.21 -26.63 -17.97
CA ARG A 460 2.94 -26.32 -19.21
C ARG A 460 4.34 -25.77 -18.91
N ALA A 461 4.42 -24.77 -18.02
CA ALA A 461 5.68 -24.13 -17.68
C ALA A 461 6.72 -25.11 -17.10
N ARG A 462 6.26 -26.17 -16.42
CA ARG A 462 7.13 -27.10 -15.67
C ARG A 462 7.41 -28.43 -16.36
N PHE A 463 6.50 -28.94 -17.19
CA PHE A 463 6.57 -30.32 -17.66
C PHE A 463 6.59 -30.48 -19.19
N ASP A 464 6.59 -29.39 -19.96
CA ASP A 464 6.74 -29.42 -21.42
C ASP A 464 8.21 -29.28 -21.83
N PHE A 465 8.93 -30.41 -21.81
CA PHE A 465 10.36 -30.44 -22.10
C PHE A 465 10.67 -30.21 -23.58
N ASN A 466 9.72 -30.47 -24.47
CA ASN A 466 9.91 -30.33 -25.91
C ASN A 466 9.37 -29.00 -26.48
N GLN A 467 8.73 -28.18 -25.64
CA GLN A 467 8.15 -26.87 -25.94
C GLN A 467 7.09 -26.91 -27.05
N ASP A 468 6.23 -27.94 -27.04
CA ASP A 468 5.14 -28.09 -28.01
C ASP A 468 3.75 -27.71 -27.47
N ASP A 469 3.71 -27.09 -26.29
CA ASP A 469 2.55 -26.66 -25.51
C ASP A 469 1.67 -27.81 -24.98
N ILE A 470 2.17 -29.06 -25.02
CA ILE A 470 1.45 -30.25 -24.56
C ILE A 470 2.38 -31.14 -23.74
N VAL A 471 2.02 -31.40 -22.47
CA VAL A 471 2.73 -32.39 -21.66
C VAL A 471 2.35 -33.81 -22.11
N THR A 472 3.25 -34.46 -22.83
CA THR A 472 3.07 -35.79 -23.44
C THR A 472 4.05 -36.82 -22.89
N LEU A 473 3.96 -38.06 -23.41
CA LEU A 473 4.98 -39.09 -23.17
C LEU A 473 6.35 -38.71 -23.75
N GLN A 474 6.39 -37.77 -24.69
CA GLN A 474 7.64 -37.30 -25.28
C GLN A 474 8.41 -36.41 -24.28
N ASP A 475 7.71 -35.75 -23.37
CA ASP A 475 8.25 -35.01 -22.24
C ASP A 475 8.66 -35.94 -21.10
N ALA A 476 7.97 -37.08 -20.96
CA ALA A 476 8.37 -38.15 -20.04
C ALA A 476 9.75 -38.74 -20.39
N ASP A 477 10.10 -38.78 -21.68
CA ASP A 477 11.44 -39.18 -22.12
C ASP A 477 12.48 -38.11 -21.72
N GLY A 478 12.11 -36.82 -21.72
CA GLY A 478 12.93 -35.73 -21.17
C GLY A 478 13.20 -35.92 -19.67
N LEU A 479 12.15 -36.19 -18.89
CA LEU A 479 12.25 -36.51 -17.47
C LEU A 479 13.08 -37.77 -17.20
N ALA A 480 12.86 -38.85 -17.96
CA ALA A 480 13.61 -40.09 -17.80
C ALA A 480 15.11 -39.92 -18.09
N ASN A 481 15.47 -39.05 -19.03
CA ASN A 481 16.86 -38.68 -19.30
C ASN A 481 17.47 -37.84 -18.17
N ALA A 482 16.67 -37.00 -17.50
CA ALA A 482 17.11 -36.27 -16.31
C ALA A 482 17.35 -37.22 -15.12
N LEU A 483 16.41 -38.14 -14.86
CA LEU A 483 16.49 -39.19 -13.83
C LEU A 483 17.71 -40.12 -13.97
N THR A 484 18.16 -40.38 -15.20
CA THR A 484 19.20 -41.39 -15.48
C THR A 484 20.57 -40.79 -15.83
N GLY A 485 20.66 -39.46 -15.93
CA GLY A 485 21.85 -38.72 -16.38
C GLY A 485 22.14 -38.92 -17.88
N PRO A 486 22.95 -38.04 -18.52
CA PRO A 486 23.26 -38.16 -19.94
C PRO A 486 23.86 -39.54 -20.21
N ALA A 487 23.19 -40.33 -21.04
CA ALA A 487 23.64 -41.65 -21.44
C ALA A 487 25.08 -41.55 -21.93
N GLY A 488 26.02 -42.05 -21.11
CA GLY A 488 27.45 -41.90 -21.34
C GLY A 488 27.80 -42.34 -22.75
N GLY A 489 28.10 -41.36 -23.61
CA GLY A 489 28.60 -41.59 -24.95
C GLY A 489 29.94 -42.31 -24.84
N THR A 490 29.91 -43.63 -24.98
CA THR A 490 31.13 -44.41 -25.19
C THR A 490 31.69 -44.02 -26.55
N ASN A 491 32.78 -43.26 -26.55
CA ASN A 491 33.61 -43.00 -27.73
C ASN A 491 33.92 -44.32 -28.45
N ASN A 492 33.51 -44.40 -29.72
CA ASN A 492 34.07 -45.28 -30.75
C ASN A 492 34.18 -44.52 -32.06
#